data_AF-A0A2E5ESB0-F1
#
_entry.id   AF-A0A2E5ESB0-F1
#
_cell.length_a   1.000
_cell.length_b   1.000
_cell.length_c   1.000
_cell.angle_alpha   90.00
_cell.angle_beta   90.00
_cell.angle_gamma   90.00
#
_symmetry.space_group_name_H-M   'P 1'
#
loop_
_entity.id
_entity.type
_entity.pdbx_description
1 polymer ?
#
loop_
_entity_poly.entity_id
_entity_poly.type
_entity_poly.pdbx_seq_one_letter_code
_entity_poly.pdbx_strand_id
1 'polypeptide(L)'
;MKKQLLLHTAILSALAVSARPGDDGDIMLNTSYDSIDSVPENFRSLYSEQDGKAVLSKVVGLKTQDDINRLQGALEKERNDHRQVKSMLGKLGDRSIDDVLADLDRLPALEAAAKGADNIDEQIAGRLQQETAPLNRKLNEYEGKIEELSTSLQEYKTREIHRDINDVVGKFATKSKAIPEAIEDIQFMARSIFEKNESGDVVAKAGIPGVTPGITPEVWLVELQQNKPYLWPQSNLPQMGKSGKVVGGNNPWSKDSWNMTEQGKILRENRQKAEQLAAQAGTTIGGQRPN
;
A
#
# COMPACT_ATOMS: atom_id res chain seq x y z
N MET A 1 -71.42 -12.72 14.17
CA MET A 1 -71.89 -11.88 13.05
C MET A 1 -70.80 -10.85 12.77
N LYS A 2 -70.16 -10.64 11.62
CA LYS A 2 -70.18 -11.09 10.20
C LYS A 2 -68.74 -10.83 9.69
N LYS A 3 -68.01 -11.84 9.19
CA LYS A 3 -67.47 -12.00 7.81
C LYS A 3 -67.12 -10.73 7.00
N GLN A 4 -65.84 -10.63 6.58
CA GLN A 4 -65.28 -10.46 5.20
C GLN A 4 -63.81 -9.95 5.33
N LEU A 5 -62.76 -10.76 5.11
CA LEU A 5 -62.08 -11.10 3.83
C LEU A 5 -61.68 -9.88 2.96
N LEU A 6 -60.37 -9.61 2.79
CA LEU A 6 -59.64 -9.62 1.49
C LEU A 6 -58.27 -8.91 1.52
N LEU A 7 -57.30 -9.64 0.97
CA LEU A 7 -56.13 -9.27 0.14
C LEU A 7 -54.89 -8.52 0.69
N HIS A 8 -53.75 -9.19 0.46
CA HIS A 8 -52.39 -8.66 0.36
C HIS A 8 -52.30 -7.46 -0.61
N THR A 9 -51.40 -6.52 -0.32
CA THR A 9 -50.57 -5.85 -1.34
C THR A 9 -49.38 -5.16 -0.68
N ALA A 10 -48.20 -5.43 -1.21
CA ALA A 10 -46.92 -4.86 -0.80
C ALA A 10 -46.91 -3.33 -1.02
N ILE A 11 -46.45 -2.58 -0.02
CA ILE A 11 -46.24 -1.15 -0.14
C ILE A 11 -44.90 -0.94 -0.86
N LEU A 12 -44.97 -0.79 -2.18
CA LEU A 12 -43.90 -0.22 -2.99
C LEU A 12 -43.94 1.30 -2.77
N SER A 13 -43.09 1.81 -1.88
CA SER A 13 -42.96 3.26 -1.68
C SER A 13 -42.20 3.87 -2.85
N ALA A 14 -42.94 4.25 -3.90
CA ALA A 14 -42.46 5.16 -4.94
C ALA A 14 -42.35 6.57 -4.33
N LEU A 15 -41.12 7.05 -4.15
CA LEU A 15 -40.85 8.44 -3.78
C LEU A 15 -41.14 9.33 -5.00
N ALA A 16 -42.39 9.77 -5.15
CA ALA A 16 -42.74 10.83 -6.07
C ALA A 16 -42.15 12.14 -5.53
N VAL A 17 -40.98 12.53 -6.04
CA VAL A 17 -40.48 13.90 -5.90
C VAL A 17 -41.46 14.79 -6.65
N SER A 18 -42.26 15.57 -5.92
CA SER A 18 -43.12 16.59 -6.48
C SER A 18 -42.25 17.69 -7.10
N ALA A 19 -42.13 17.66 -8.42
CA ALA A 19 -41.59 18.78 -9.17
C ALA A 19 -42.51 19.99 -8.97
N ARG A 20 -41.99 21.07 -8.36
CA ARG A 20 -42.60 22.40 -8.48
C ARG A 20 -42.52 22.80 -9.96
N PRO A 21 -43.59 23.35 -10.57
CA PRO A 21 -43.52 23.84 -11.93
C PRO A 21 -42.68 25.13 -11.91
N GLY A 22 -41.46 25.05 -12.42
CA GLY A 22 -40.64 26.21 -12.77
C GLY A 22 -41.11 26.77 -14.11
N ASP A 23 -41.47 28.03 -14.09
CA ASP A 23 -41.79 28.91 -15.22
C ASP A 23 -40.50 29.20 -16.03
N ASP A 24 -40.59 29.15 -17.37
CA ASP A 24 -39.61 29.55 -18.39
C ASP A 24 -38.10 29.17 -18.22
N GLY A 25 -37.63 28.21 -19.04
CA GLY A 25 -36.26 28.19 -19.57
C GLY A 25 -35.17 27.42 -18.80
N ASP A 26 -35.42 26.94 -17.59
CA ASP A 26 -34.39 26.25 -16.81
C ASP A 26 -34.24 24.77 -17.19
N ILE A 27 -33.17 24.45 -17.93
CA ILE A 27 -32.80 23.06 -18.24
C ILE A 27 -32.23 22.40 -16.98
N MET A 28 -32.99 21.49 -16.38
CA MET A 28 -32.54 20.66 -15.26
C MET A 28 -31.79 19.43 -15.75
N LEU A 29 -30.59 19.19 -15.22
CA LEU A 29 -29.77 18.02 -15.53
C LEU A 29 -29.81 17.00 -14.39
N ASN A 30 -30.11 15.74 -14.70
CA ASN A 30 -30.01 14.63 -13.75
C ASN A 30 -28.58 14.08 -13.69
N THR A 31 -28.18 13.53 -12.54
CA THR A 31 -26.87 12.88 -12.36
C THR A 31 -26.73 11.58 -13.15
N SER A 32 -27.86 10.91 -13.47
CA SER A 32 -27.92 9.78 -14.37
C SER A 32 -29.22 9.74 -15.18
N TYR A 33 -29.16 9.12 -16.37
CA TYR A 33 -30.29 8.84 -17.24
C TYR A 33 -30.26 7.37 -17.68
N ASP A 34 -31.41 6.79 -18.00
CA ASP A 34 -31.51 5.39 -18.43
C ASP A 34 -30.85 5.12 -19.80
N SER A 35 -30.64 6.15 -20.62
CA SER A 35 -29.90 6.07 -21.87
C SER A 35 -29.25 7.40 -22.24
N ILE A 36 -28.20 7.37 -23.07
CA ILE A 36 -27.53 8.59 -23.56
C ILE A 36 -28.46 9.46 -24.42
N ASP A 37 -29.44 8.85 -25.07
CA ASP A 37 -30.42 9.55 -25.90
C ASP A 37 -31.38 10.40 -25.07
N SER A 38 -31.60 10.02 -23.81
CA SER A 38 -32.44 10.74 -22.86
C SER A 38 -31.77 12.01 -22.31
N VAL A 39 -30.48 12.22 -22.60
CA VAL A 39 -29.73 13.42 -22.20
C VAL A 39 -29.99 14.55 -23.21
N PRO A 40 -30.32 15.77 -22.77
CA PRO A 40 -30.49 16.91 -23.67
C PRO A 40 -29.22 17.14 -24.52
N GLU A 41 -29.42 17.36 -25.82
CA GLU A 41 -28.35 17.30 -26.85
C GLU A 41 -27.12 18.15 -26.51
N ASN A 42 -27.35 19.37 -26.02
CA ASN A 42 -26.31 20.34 -25.65
C ASN A 42 -25.37 19.85 -24.53
N PHE A 43 -25.79 18.84 -23.74
CA PHE A 43 -25.07 18.38 -22.55
C PHE A 43 -24.59 16.93 -22.64
N ARG A 44 -24.90 16.20 -23.73
CA ARG A 44 -24.49 14.79 -23.94
C ARG A 44 -22.99 14.59 -23.76
N SER A 45 -22.18 15.57 -24.14
CA SER A 45 -20.72 15.53 -24.01
C SER A 45 -20.22 15.38 -22.57
N LEU A 46 -21.01 15.80 -21.58
CA LEU A 46 -20.69 15.75 -20.15
C LEU A 46 -20.97 14.38 -19.51
N TYR A 47 -21.72 13.52 -20.19
CA TYR A 47 -22.11 12.19 -19.72
C TYR A 47 -21.22 11.10 -20.33
N SER A 48 -21.08 9.98 -19.62
CA SER A 48 -20.49 8.75 -20.13
C SER A 48 -21.42 7.57 -19.85
N GLU A 49 -21.42 6.59 -20.75
CA GLU A 49 -22.18 5.37 -20.56
C GLU A 49 -21.47 4.45 -19.56
N GLN A 50 -22.15 4.12 -18.47
CA GLN A 50 -21.70 3.19 -17.42
C GLN A 50 -22.88 2.29 -17.04
N ASP A 51 -22.69 0.98 -17.08
CA ASP A 51 -23.70 -0.03 -16.74
C ASP A 51 -25.05 0.14 -17.47
N GLY A 52 -25.00 0.57 -18.73
CA GLY A 52 -26.19 0.80 -19.57
C GLY A 52 -26.97 2.08 -19.23
N LYS A 53 -26.41 2.96 -18.39
CA LYS A 53 -26.96 4.28 -18.04
C LYS A 53 -26.00 5.40 -18.46
N ALA A 54 -26.53 6.56 -18.81
CA ALA A 54 -25.72 7.75 -19.04
C ALA A 54 -25.49 8.49 -17.72
N VAL A 55 -24.26 8.48 -17.21
CA VAL A 55 -23.88 9.07 -15.92
C VAL A 55 -23.06 10.34 -16.15
N LEU A 56 -23.37 11.41 -15.42
CA LEU A 56 -22.64 12.68 -15.48
C LEU A 56 -21.23 12.49 -14.89
N SER A 57 -20.20 12.45 -15.74
CA SER A 57 -18.85 12.00 -15.36
C SER A 57 -17.74 12.98 -15.72
N LYS A 58 -17.98 13.91 -16.64
CA LYS A 58 -16.97 14.89 -17.07
C LYS A 58 -17.10 16.24 -16.36
N VAL A 59 -17.57 16.22 -15.12
CA VAL A 59 -17.64 17.40 -14.24
C VAL A 59 -16.61 17.21 -13.13
N VAL A 60 -15.55 18.01 -13.15
CA VAL A 60 -14.49 17.97 -12.13
C VAL A 60 -15.08 18.37 -10.78
N GLY A 61 -14.90 17.53 -9.77
CA GLY A 61 -15.34 17.79 -8.38
C GLY A 61 -16.78 17.41 -8.05
N LEU A 62 -17.54 16.84 -9.00
CA LEU A 62 -18.88 16.32 -8.72
C LEU A 62 -18.76 15.03 -7.89
N LYS A 63 -19.34 15.02 -6.69
CA LYS A 63 -19.50 13.79 -5.91
C LYS A 63 -20.61 12.96 -6.56
N THR A 64 -20.33 11.71 -6.85
CA THR A 64 -21.33 10.80 -7.42
C THR A 64 -22.34 10.38 -6.36
N GLN A 65 -23.50 9.88 -6.79
CA GLN A 65 -24.47 9.31 -5.85
C GLN A 65 -23.87 8.12 -5.08
N ASP A 66 -22.96 7.36 -5.70
CA ASP A 66 -22.27 6.25 -5.04
C ASP A 66 -21.32 6.75 -3.95
N ASP A 67 -20.60 7.85 -4.17
CA ASP A 67 -19.77 8.46 -3.14
C ASP A 67 -20.61 8.99 -1.97
N ILE A 68 -21.77 9.56 -2.27
CA ILE A 68 -22.74 9.99 -1.25
C ILE A 68 -23.26 8.76 -0.47
N ASN A 69 -23.63 7.69 -1.15
CA ASN A 69 -24.12 6.46 -0.54
C ASN A 69 -23.05 5.82 0.36
N ARG A 70 -21.78 5.79 -0.09
CA ARG A 70 -20.64 5.30 0.72
C ARG A 70 -20.46 6.14 1.98
N LEU A 71 -20.48 7.47 1.87
CA LEU A 71 -20.35 8.37 3.01
C LEU A 71 -21.53 8.24 3.98
N GLN A 72 -22.75 8.17 3.46
CA GLN A 72 -23.94 7.94 4.27
C GLN A 72 -23.89 6.58 4.99
N GLY A 73 -23.47 5.52 4.30
CA GLY A 73 -23.29 4.21 4.90
C GLY A 73 -22.23 4.19 6.01
N ALA A 74 -21.09 4.86 5.80
CA ALA A 74 -20.05 5.02 6.81
C ALA A 74 -20.55 5.82 8.03
N LEU A 75 -21.29 6.91 7.79
CA LEU A 75 -21.89 7.74 8.85
C LEU A 75 -22.96 6.97 9.63
N GLU A 76 -23.82 6.22 8.96
CA GLU A 76 -24.86 5.40 9.60
C GLU A 76 -24.21 4.32 10.47
N LYS A 77 -23.14 3.68 9.97
CA LYS A 77 -22.35 2.72 10.75
C LYS A 77 -21.75 3.36 11.99
N GLU A 78 -21.05 4.50 11.83
CA GLU A 78 -20.44 5.21 12.96
C GLU A 78 -21.49 5.59 14.02
N ARG A 79 -22.64 6.10 13.60
CA ARG A 79 -23.74 6.43 14.51
C ARG A 79 -24.26 5.21 15.25
N ASN A 80 -24.39 4.07 14.57
CA ASN A 80 -24.87 2.84 15.19
C ASN A 80 -23.84 2.28 16.17
N ASP A 81 -22.56 2.25 15.80
CA ASP A 81 -21.46 1.81 16.67
C ASP A 81 -21.37 2.72 17.91
N HIS A 82 -21.43 4.05 17.72
CA HIS A 82 -21.43 5.01 18.82
C HIS A 82 -22.65 4.87 19.73
N ARG A 83 -23.85 4.67 19.17
CA ARG A 83 -25.07 4.39 19.96
C ARG A 83 -24.91 3.11 20.80
N GLN A 84 -24.32 2.07 20.22
CA GLN A 84 -24.10 0.79 20.90
C GLN A 84 -23.11 0.95 22.05
N VAL A 85 -21.95 1.57 21.80
CA VAL A 85 -20.93 1.86 22.84
C VAL A 85 -21.52 2.74 23.94
N LYS A 86 -22.22 3.81 23.58
CA LYS A 86 -22.88 4.70 24.55
C LYS A 86 -23.92 3.97 25.38
N SER A 87 -24.72 3.08 24.78
CA SER A 87 -25.70 2.25 25.50
C SER A 87 -25.01 1.30 26.48
N MET A 88 -23.90 0.67 26.07
CA MET A 88 -23.12 -0.22 26.93
C MET A 88 -22.46 0.53 28.09
N LEU A 89 -21.76 1.63 27.81
CA LEU A 89 -21.11 2.45 28.83
C LEU A 89 -22.12 3.14 29.74
N GLY A 90 -23.27 3.54 29.20
CA GLY A 90 -24.36 4.14 29.99
C GLY A 90 -24.90 3.21 31.07
N LYS A 91 -24.77 1.88 30.93
CA LYS A 91 -25.13 0.93 31.99
C LYS A 91 -24.23 1.03 33.23
N LEU A 92 -23.03 1.61 33.10
CA LEU A 92 -22.11 1.85 34.22
C LEU A 92 -22.50 3.09 35.04
N GLY A 93 -23.44 3.90 34.57
CA GLY A 93 -23.83 5.15 35.23
C GLY A 93 -22.66 6.14 35.28
N ASP A 94 -22.45 6.74 36.45
CA ASP A 94 -21.35 7.69 36.69
C ASP A 94 -20.00 7.03 36.99
N ARG A 95 -19.94 5.69 36.98
CA ARG A 95 -18.71 4.95 37.28
C ARG A 95 -17.80 4.90 36.07
N SER A 96 -16.50 5.14 36.29
CA SER A 96 -15.50 4.88 35.26
C SER A 96 -15.27 3.38 35.09
N ILE A 97 -14.80 2.98 33.91
CA ILE A 97 -14.42 1.59 33.63
C ILE A 97 -13.30 1.15 34.58
N ASP A 98 -12.35 2.04 34.85
CA ASP A 98 -11.21 1.77 35.73
C ASP A 98 -11.65 1.50 37.17
N ASP A 99 -12.63 2.26 37.68
CA ASP A 99 -13.18 2.02 39.02
C ASP A 99 -13.90 0.66 39.09
N VAL A 100 -14.63 0.30 38.04
CA VAL A 100 -15.32 -1.00 37.95
C VAL A 100 -14.31 -2.14 37.93
N LEU A 101 -13.25 -2.02 37.13
CA LEU A 101 -12.18 -3.02 37.07
C LEU A 101 -11.44 -3.15 38.41
N ALA A 102 -11.15 -2.04 39.09
CA ALA A 102 -10.49 -2.05 40.40
C ALA A 102 -11.34 -2.77 41.47
N ASP A 103 -12.66 -2.61 41.43
CA ASP A 103 -13.56 -3.35 42.32
C ASP A 103 -13.61 -4.84 41.96
N LEU A 104 -13.69 -5.15 40.66
CA LEU A 104 -13.67 -6.54 40.18
C LEU A 104 -12.38 -7.27 40.59
N ASP A 105 -11.24 -6.59 40.59
CA ASP A 105 -9.95 -7.14 41.03
C ASP A 105 -9.92 -7.49 42.51
N ARG A 106 -10.71 -6.79 43.33
CA ARG A 106 -10.82 -7.04 44.78
C ARG A 106 -11.77 -8.18 45.12
N LEU A 107 -12.70 -8.53 44.22
CA LEU A 107 -13.73 -9.54 44.50
C LEU A 107 -13.16 -10.89 44.96
N PRO A 108 -12.14 -11.48 44.31
CA PRO A 108 -11.61 -12.78 44.74
C PRO A 108 -11.04 -12.73 46.17
N ALA A 109 -10.38 -11.63 46.54
CA ALA A 109 -9.84 -11.45 47.89
C ALA A 109 -10.95 -11.27 48.93
N LEU A 110 -12.02 -10.53 48.59
CA LEU A 110 -13.19 -10.34 49.45
C LEU A 110 -13.99 -11.64 49.64
N GLU A 111 -14.19 -12.41 48.57
CA GLU A 111 -14.85 -13.71 48.61
C GLU A 111 -14.07 -14.72 49.48
N ALA A 112 -12.74 -14.77 49.33
CA ALA A 112 -11.89 -15.62 50.15
C ALA A 112 -11.89 -15.20 51.63
N ALA A 113 -11.92 -13.90 51.91
CA ALA A 113 -12.03 -13.38 53.28
C ALA A 113 -13.38 -13.73 53.92
N ALA A 114 -14.47 -13.72 53.15
CA ALA A 114 -15.81 -14.05 53.62
C ALA A 114 -15.98 -15.52 54.02
N LYS A 115 -15.15 -16.44 53.49
CA LYS A 115 -15.18 -17.88 53.82
C LYS A 115 -14.51 -18.23 55.15
N GLY A 116 -13.96 -17.26 55.89
CA GLY A 116 -13.38 -17.49 57.21
C GLY A 116 -11.86 -17.77 57.23
N ALA A 117 -11.30 -17.85 58.44
CA ALA A 117 -9.85 -17.83 58.69
C ALA A 117 -9.10 -19.10 58.22
N ASP A 118 -9.81 -20.19 57.95
CA ASP A 118 -9.21 -21.46 57.55
C ASP A 118 -8.80 -21.49 56.05
N ASN A 119 -9.22 -20.51 55.25
CA ASN A 119 -8.99 -20.43 53.80
C ASN A 119 -7.81 -19.51 53.43
N ILE A 120 -6.68 -19.67 54.11
CA ILE A 120 -5.49 -18.81 53.92
C ILE A 120 -4.98 -18.86 52.47
N ASP A 121 -4.94 -20.04 51.85
CA ASP A 121 -4.45 -20.20 50.48
C ASP A 121 -5.31 -19.45 49.46
N GLU A 122 -6.63 -19.49 49.60
CA GLU A 122 -7.55 -18.74 48.74
C GLU A 122 -7.41 -17.22 48.94
N GLN A 123 -7.15 -16.76 50.17
CA GLN A 123 -6.91 -15.35 50.45
C GLN A 123 -5.60 -14.85 49.83
N ILE A 124 -4.55 -15.67 49.87
CA ILE A 124 -3.28 -15.37 49.21
C ILE A 124 -3.49 -15.30 47.70
N ALA A 125 -4.18 -16.28 47.12
CA ALA A 125 -4.49 -16.30 45.69
C ALA A 125 -5.32 -15.07 45.25
N GLY A 126 -6.35 -14.71 46.02
CA GLY A 126 -7.17 -13.54 45.73
C GLY A 126 -6.39 -12.22 45.77
N ARG A 127 -5.50 -12.04 46.76
CA ARG A 127 -4.61 -10.87 46.82
C ARG A 127 -3.59 -10.85 45.69
N LEU A 128 -3.01 -12.01 45.36
CA LEU A 128 -2.10 -12.13 44.23
C LEU A 128 -2.80 -11.74 42.93
N GLN A 129 -4.04 -12.17 42.73
CA GLN A 129 -4.84 -11.81 41.56
C GLN A 129 -5.14 -10.31 41.53
N GLN A 130 -5.51 -9.72 42.67
CA GLN A 130 -5.77 -8.27 42.77
C GLN A 130 -4.56 -7.43 42.34
N GLU A 131 -3.34 -7.86 42.69
CA GLU A 131 -2.10 -7.15 42.30
C GLU A 131 -1.65 -7.48 40.87
N THR A 132 -1.82 -8.71 40.42
CA THR A 132 -1.35 -9.17 39.09
C THR A 132 -2.30 -8.78 37.96
N ALA A 133 -3.61 -8.69 38.19
CA ALA A 133 -4.59 -8.30 37.17
C ALA A 133 -4.30 -6.93 36.52
N PRO A 134 -4.08 -5.82 37.27
CA PRO A 134 -3.74 -4.54 36.66
C PRO A 134 -2.38 -4.55 35.97
N LEU A 135 -1.40 -5.30 36.50
CA LEU A 135 -0.10 -5.46 35.86
C LEU A 135 -0.22 -6.19 34.52
N ASN A 136 -0.99 -7.28 34.46
CA ASN A 136 -1.24 -8.04 33.23
C ASN A 136 -1.98 -7.19 32.19
N ARG A 137 -2.95 -6.35 32.58
CA ARG A 137 -3.59 -5.40 31.65
C ARG A 137 -2.59 -4.42 31.04
N LYS A 138 -1.74 -3.81 31.87
CA LYS A 138 -0.69 -2.89 31.39
C LYS A 138 0.33 -3.59 30.50
N LEU A 139 0.67 -4.83 30.81
CA LEU A 139 1.56 -5.65 30.00
C LEU A 139 0.96 -5.84 28.60
N ASN A 140 -0.29 -6.30 28.51
CA ASN A 140 -1.00 -6.47 27.24
C ASN A 140 -1.14 -5.13 26.48
N GLU A 141 -1.39 -4.02 27.18
CA GLU A 141 -1.45 -2.69 26.58
C GLU A 141 -0.10 -2.29 25.97
N TYR A 142 1.00 -2.50 26.70
CA TYR A 142 2.34 -2.21 26.20
C TYR A 142 2.76 -3.14 25.07
N GLU A 143 2.38 -4.42 25.09
CA GLU A 143 2.57 -5.33 23.97
C GLU A 143 1.88 -4.82 22.71
N GLY A 144 0.61 -4.41 22.82
CA GLY A 144 -0.11 -3.81 21.70
C GLY A 144 0.56 -2.54 21.15
N LYS A 145 1.04 -1.65 22.03
CA LYS A 145 1.80 -0.46 21.62
C LYS A 145 3.13 -0.81 20.95
N ILE A 146 3.82 -1.84 21.43
CA ILE A 146 5.06 -2.31 20.82
C ILE A 146 4.79 -2.83 19.41
N GLU A 147 3.72 -3.61 19.22
CA GLU A 147 3.33 -4.12 17.92
C GLU A 147 2.97 -2.98 16.94
N GLU A 148 2.16 -2.00 17.38
CA GLU A 148 1.79 -0.82 16.58
C GLU A 148 3.01 0.03 16.20
N LEU A 149 3.88 0.31 17.17
CA LEU A 149 5.12 1.06 16.93
C LEU A 149 6.07 0.29 16.02
N SER A 150 6.18 -1.03 16.17
CA SER A 150 7.02 -1.86 15.31
C SER A 150 6.54 -1.84 13.86
N THR A 151 5.21 -1.91 13.65
CA THR A 151 4.58 -1.83 12.33
C THR A 151 4.82 -0.46 11.70
N SER A 152 4.54 0.61 12.44
CA SER A 152 4.79 1.99 12.01
C SER A 152 6.26 2.21 11.63
N LEU A 153 7.19 1.69 12.44
CA LEU A 153 8.63 1.79 12.20
C LEU A 153 9.03 1.07 10.92
N GLN A 154 8.51 -0.13 10.65
CA GLN A 154 8.76 -0.83 9.38
C GLN A 154 8.23 -0.04 8.19
N GLU A 155 7.02 0.52 8.28
CA GLU A 155 6.46 1.37 7.22
C GLU A 155 7.33 2.61 6.95
N TYR A 156 7.79 3.29 8.00
CA TYR A 156 8.69 4.44 7.87
C TYR A 156 10.01 4.04 7.23
N LYS A 157 10.62 2.93 7.65
CA LYS A 157 11.86 2.41 7.06
C LYS A 157 11.68 2.08 5.58
N THR A 158 10.62 1.36 5.22
CA THR A 158 10.32 1.04 3.82
C THR A 158 10.09 2.31 3.00
N ARG A 159 9.37 3.31 3.55
CA ARG A 159 9.13 4.60 2.88
C ARG A 159 10.42 5.38 2.67
N GLU A 160 11.30 5.43 3.67
CA GLU A 160 12.60 6.08 3.57
C GLU A 160 13.49 5.39 2.52
N ILE A 161 13.60 4.06 2.56
CA ILE A 161 14.35 3.28 1.57
C ILE A 161 13.80 3.53 0.16
N HIS A 162 12.48 3.49 -0.02
CA HIS A 162 11.88 3.78 -1.32
C HIS A 162 12.15 5.20 -1.80
N ARG A 163 12.15 6.20 -0.89
CA ARG A 163 12.50 7.57 -1.23
C ARG A 163 13.95 7.68 -1.69
N ASP A 164 14.88 7.13 -0.92
CA ASP A 164 16.31 7.12 -1.27
C ASP A 164 16.55 6.46 -2.63
N ILE A 165 15.92 5.31 -2.87
CA ILE A 165 15.97 4.60 -4.16
C ILE A 165 15.44 5.50 -5.28
N ASN A 166 14.25 6.09 -5.11
CA ASN A 166 13.67 6.96 -6.14
C ASN A 166 14.57 8.17 -6.44
N ASP A 167 15.14 8.78 -5.41
CA ASP A 167 16.00 9.96 -5.55
C ASP A 167 17.28 9.62 -6.31
N VAL A 168 17.92 8.49 -5.98
CA VAL A 168 19.14 8.03 -6.67
C VAL A 168 18.82 7.61 -8.11
N VAL A 169 17.80 6.78 -8.30
CA VAL A 169 17.40 6.26 -9.62
C VAL A 169 16.92 7.39 -10.52
N GLY A 170 16.11 8.33 -10.01
CA GLY A 170 15.61 9.48 -10.76
C GLY A 170 16.72 10.39 -11.25
N LYS A 171 17.75 10.63 -10.41
CA LYS A 171 18.96 11.37 -10.82
C LYS A 171 19.67 10.68 -11.98
N PHE A 172 19.88 9.37 -11.91
CA PHE A 172 20.56 8.64 -12.99
C PHE A 172 19.69 8.46 -14.24
N ALA A 173 18.38 8.29 -14.11
CA ALA A 173 17.44 8.22 -15.23
C ALA A 173 17.39 9.54 -16.00
N THR A 174 17.39 10.67 -15.27
CA THR A 174 17.48 12.00 -15.88
C THR A 174 18.83 12.18 -16.59
N LYS A 175 19.94 11.77 -15.95
CA LYS A 175 21.29 11.82 -16.53
C LYS A 175 21.41 10.94 -17.78
N SER A 176 20.77 9.77 -17.81
CA SER A 176 20.73 8.86 -18.96
C SER A 176 19.74 9.30 -20.04
N LYS A 177 19.06 10.44 -19.85
CA LYS A 177 18.07 11.01 -20.76
C LYS A 177 16.89 10.06 -21.01
N ALA A 178 16.41 9.38 -19.96
CA ALA A 178 15.13 8.69 -20.01
C ALA A 178 13.99 9.69 -20.34
N ILE A 179 12.93 9.20 -20.97
CA ILE A 179 11.74 10.00 -21.25
C ILE A 179 11.12 10.42 -19.90
N PRO A 180 10.74 11.69 -19.68
CA PRO A 180 10.20 12.15 -18.40
C PRO A 180 9.03 11.31 -17.89
N GLU A 181 8.12 10.93 -18.78
CA GLU A 181 6.97 10.08 -18.51
C GLU A 181 7.35 8.66 -18.05
N ALA A 182 8.54 8.18 -18.42
CA ALA A 182 9.05 6.86 -18.03
C ALA A 182 9.80 6.88 -16.68
N ILE A 183 10.15 8.05 -16.13
CA ILE A 183 10.96 8.13 -14.90
C ILE A 183 10.22 7.52 -13.71
N GLU A 184 8.92 7.78 -13.58
CA GLU A 184 8.11 7.22 -12.49
C GLU A 184 8.01 5.69 -12.60
N ASP A 185 7.80 5.16 -13.81
CA ASP A 185 7.79 3.71 -14.06
C ASP A 185 9.13 3.05 -13.74
N ILE A 186 10.24 3.72 -14.11
CA ILE A 186 11.60 3.27 -13.79
C ILE A 186 11.82 3.25 -12.28
N GLN A 187 11.41 4.31 -11.57
CA GLN A 187 11.50 4.39 -10.11
C GLN A 187 10.64 3.30 -9.45
N PHE A 188 9.45 3.03 -9.98
CA PHE A 188 8.58 1.97 -9.48
C PHE A 188 9.23 0.59 -9.63
N MET A 189 9.81 0.27 -10.79
CA MET A 189 10.58 -0.97 -10.99
C MET A 189 11.79 -1.04 -10.05
N ALA A 190 12.46 0.08 -9.81
CA ALA A 190 13.65 0.09 -8.96
C ALA A 190 13.36 -0.29 -7.50
N ARG A 191 12.18 0.02 -6.96
CA ARG A 191 11.83 -0.32 -5.56
C ARG A 191 11.84 -1.83 -5.28
N SER A 192 11.48 -2.65 -6.26
CA SER A 192 11.53 -4.11 -6.10
C SER A 192 12.95 -4.64 -6.24
N ILE A 193 13.79 -3.97 -7.04
CA ILE A 193 15.14 -4.42 -7.42
C ILE A 193 16.21 -3.98 -6.42
N PHE A 194 16.11 -2.77 -5.87
CA PHE A 194 17.17 -2.16 -5.06
C PHE A 194 16.87 -2.22 -3.55
N GLU A 195 17.94 -2.25 -2.77
CA GLU A 195 17.96 -2.10 -1.33
C GLU A 195 19.10 -1.16 -0.91
N LYS A 196 19.07 -0.75 0.36
CA LYS A 196 20.15 0.03 0.98
C LYS A 196 21.07 -0.93 1.72
N ASN A 197 22.36 -0.95 1.37
CA ASN A 197 23.34 -1.80 2.04
C ASN A 197 23.78 -1.21 3.40
N GLU A 198 24.63 -1.92 4.13
CA GLU A 198 25.18 -1.49 5.43
C GLU A 198 25.98 -0.18 5.34
N SER A 199 26.56 0.12 4.17
CA SER A 199 27.29 1.36 3.90
C SER A 199 26.37 2.56 3.59
N GLY A 200 25.06 2.33 3.45
CA GLY A 200 24.08 3.35 3.10
C GLY A 200 23.89 3.58 1.59
N ASP A 201 24.53 2.78 0.74
CA ASP A 201 24.43 2.87 -0.71
C ASP A 201 23.25 2.07 -1.26
N VAL A 202 22.65 2.58 -2.34
CA VAL A 202 21.58 1.90 -3.08
C VAL A 202 22.20 0.88 -4.04
N VAL A 203 21.93 -0.41 -3.81
CA VAL A 203 22.47 -1.53 -4.59
C VAL A 203 21.41 -2.56 -4.92
N ALA A 204 21.57 -3.29 -6.03
CA ALA A 204 20.60 -4.29 -6.44
C ALA A 204 20.60 -5.51 -5.48
N LYS A 205 19.41 -5.95 -5.09
CA LYS A 205 19.18 -7.12 -4.24
C LYS A 205 19.71 -8.40 -4.88
N ALA A 206 20.14 -9.33 -4.05
CA ALA A 206 20.46 -10.68 -4.49
C ALA A 206 19.18 -11.46 -4.89
N GLY A 207 19.30 -12.33 -5.90
CA GLY A 207 18.23 -13.27 -6.27
C GLY A 207 17.13 -12.69 -7.18
N ILE A 208 17.25 -11.46 -7.66
CA ILE A 208 16.33 -10.90 -8.65
C ILE A 208 16.66 -11.46 -10.05
N PRO A 209 15.74 -12.16 -10.73
CA PRO A 209 16.00 -12.72 -12.05
C PRO A 209 16.34 -11.64 -13.07
N GLY A 210 17.43 -11.82 -13.81
CA GLY A 210 17.85 -10.89 -14.86
C GLY A 210 18.45 -9.57 -14.37
N VAL A 211 18.71 -9.43 -13.06
CA VAL A 211 19.46 -8.30 -12.49
C VAL A 211 20.70 -8.84 -11.79
N THR A 212 21.85 -8.23 -12.07
CA THR A 212 23.10 -8.61 -11.40
C THR A 212 23.09 -8.06 -9.96
N PRO A 213 23.23 -8.90 -8.91
CA PRO A 213 23.26 -8.42 -7.53
C PRO A 213 24.39 -7.43 -7.26
N GLY A 214 24.16 -6.47 -6.38
CA GLY A 214 25.18 -5.51 -5.94
C GLY A 214 25.51 -4.40 -6.94
N ILE A 215 24.90 -4.38 -8.13
CA ILE A 215 25.11 -3.28 -9.09
C ILE A 215 24.44 -1.99 -8.61
N THR A 216 25.00 -0.86 -9.05
CA THR A 216 24.42 0.46 -8.78
C THR A 216 23.27 0.76 -9.74
N PRO A 217 22.37 1.71 -9.39
CA PRO A 217 21.30 2.17 -10.28
C PRO A 217 21.80 2.64 -11.66
N GLU A 218 22.97 3.25 -11.73
CA GLU A 218 23.55 3.71 -13.01
C GLU A 218 23.85 2.53 -13.96
N VAL A 219 24.44 1.45 -13.45
CA VAL A 219 24.76 0.26 -14.25
C VAL A 219 23.48 -0.46 -14.67
N TRP A 220 22.54 -0.63 -13.75
CA TRP A 220 21.24 -1.24 -14.05
C TRP A 220 20.46 -0.47 -15.12
N LEU A 221 20.50 0.86 -15.13
CA LEU A 221 19.83 1.65 -16.17
C LEU A 221 20.38 1.40 -17.58
N VAL A 222 21.66 1.08 -17.71
CA VAL A 222 22.26 0.70 -19.01
C VAL A 222 21.70 -0.63 -19.49
N GLU A 223 21.58 -1.61 -18.59
CA GLU A 223 20.94 -2.90 -18.89
C GLU A 223 19.45 -2.73 -19.22
N LEU A 224 18.76 -1.88 -18.46
CA LEU A 224 17.36 -1.54 -18.68
C LEU A 224 17.15 -0.85 -20.03
N GLN A 225 18.08 0.00 -20.47
CA GLN A 225 18.04 0.63 -21.78
C GLN A 225 18.15 -0.36 -22.93
N GLN A 226 18.96 -1.41 -22.77
CA GLN A 226 19.07 -2.47 -23.77
C GLN A 226 17.81 -3.34 -23.83
N ASN A 227 17.23 -3.65 -22.66
CA ASN A 227 16.07 -4.54 -22.54
C ASN A 227 14.73 -3.84 -22.80
N LYS A 228 14.64 -2.54 -22.48
CA LYS A 228 13.46 -1.69 -22.65
C LYS A 228 13.82 -0.35 -23.33
N PRO A 229 14.25 -0.37 -24.61
CA PRO A 229 14.67 0.84 -25.33
C PRO A 229 13.60 1.94 -25.41
N TYR A 230 12.33 1.57 -25.37
CA TYR A 230 11.18 2.48 -25.49
C TYR A 230 11.05 3.48 -24.34
N LEU A 231 11.71 3.26 -23.20
CA LEU A 231 11.74 4.21 -22.09
C LEU A 231 12.71 5.39 -22.34
N TRP A 232 13.46 5.35 -23.44
CA TRP A 232 14.38 6.41 -23.88
C TRP A 232 13.93 6.99 -25.23
N PRO A 233 14.27 8.27 -25.52
CA PRO A 233 13.98 8.89 -26.81
C PRO A 233 14.61 8.09 -27.96
N GLN A 234 13.82 7.84 -29.01
CA GLN A 234 14.23 7.06 -30.18
C GLN A 234 15.47 7.64 -30.91
N SER A 235 15.80 8.91 -30.71
CA SER A 235 16.95 9.59 -31.32
C SER A 235 18.29 9.35 -30.60
N ASN A 236 18.29 8.75 -29.40
CA ASN A 236 19.51 8.51 -28.61
C ASN A 236 19.89 7.03 -28.51
N LEU A 237 19.19 6.15 -29.23
CA LEU A 237 19.69 4.79 -29.44
C LEU A 237 20.90 4.89 -30.36
N PRO A 238 22.10 4.40 -29.96
CA PRO A 238 23.15 4.15 -30.93
C PRO A 238 22.51 3.31 -32.03
N GLN A 239 22.63 3.76 -33.28
CA GLN A 239 22.06 3.08 -34.44
C GLN A 239 22.75 1.73 -34.61
N MET A 240 22.34 0.75 -33.82
CA MET A 240 22.87 -0.60 -33.83
C MET A 240 22.12 -1.33 -34.93
N GLY A 241 22.80 -1.50 -36.06
CA GLY A 241 22.30 -2.26 -37.19
C GLY A 241 21.76 -3.61 -36.73
N LYS A 242 20.64 -4.02 -37.35
CA LYS A 242 20.05 -5.35 -37.25
C LYS A 242 21.14 -6.43 -37.17
N SER A 243 21.29 -7.02 -36.00
CA SER A 243 21.84 -8.37 -35.82
C SER A 243 21.30 -8.88 -34.49
N GLY A 244 20.26 -9.70 -34.58
CA GLY A 244 19.71 -10.40 -33.44
C GLY A 244 20.76 -11.32 -32.83
N LYS A 245 21.17 -11.02 -31.61
CA LYS A 245 21.58 -12.02 -30.63
C LYS A 245 21.32 -11.43 -29.26
N VAL A 246 20.39 -12.03 -28.53
CA VAL A 246 20.18 -11.78 -27.10
C VAL A 246 21.51 -12.10 -26.41
N VAL A 247 22.23 -11.07 -25.99
CA VAL A 247 23.43 -11.20 -25.15
C VAL A 247 22.95 -10.98 -23.72
N GLY A 248 22.67 -12.09 -23.02
CA GLY A 248 22.67 -12.08 -21.57
C GLY A 248 24.05 -11.61 -21.09
N GLY A 249 24.08 -10.78 -20.04
CA GLY A 249 25.29 -10.21 -19.47
C GLY A 249 26.33 -11.29 -19.16
N ASN A 250 27.37 -11.33 -19.97
CA ASN A 250 28.43 -12.32 -19.88
C ASN A 250 29.66 -11.66 -19.23
N ASN A 251 30.05 -12.11 -18.04
CA ASN A 251 31.17 -11.55 -17.27
C ASN A 251 32.48 -11.61 -18.10
N PRO A 252 33.18 -10.48 -18.31
CA PRO A 252 34.36 -10.43 -19.18
C PRO A 252 35.58 -11.20 -18.66
N TRP A 253 35.57 -11.67 -17.41
CA TRP A 253 36.55 -12.60 -16.84
C TRP A 253 36.11 -14.07 -16.89
N SER A 254 34.89 -14.36 -17.33
CA SER A 254 34.39 -15.73 -17.42
C SER A 254 35.08 -16.53 -18.52
N LYS A 255 35.01 -17.86 -18.41
CA LYS A 255 35.50 -18.78 -19.43
C LYS A 255 34.87 -18.49 -20.79
N ASP A 256 33.56 -18.22 -20.86
CA ASP A 256 32.84 -18.14 -22.14
C ASP A 256 32.92 -16.76 -22.81
N SER A 257 33.34 -15.72 -22.09
CA SER A 257 33.40 -14.34 -22.59
C SER A 257 34.66 -13.60 -22.17
N TRP A 258 35.82 -14.23 -22.30
CA TRP A 258 37.12 -13.61 -22.02
C TRP A 258 37.43 -12.45 -22.98
N ASN A 259 37.24 -11.19 -22.53
CA ASN A 259 37.45 -10.00 -23.35
C ASN A 259 38.37 -8.99 -22.64
N MET A 260 39.65 -8.99 -23.03
CA MET A 260 40.70 -8.16 -22.41
C MET A 260 40.45 -6.64 -22.54
N THR A 261 39.77 -6.21 -23.61
CA THR A 261 39.46 -4.80 -23.83
C THR A 261 38.39 -4.30 -22.86
N GLU A 262 37.35 -5.11 -22.64
CA GLU A 262 36.30 -4.82 -21.65
C GLU A 262 36.84 -4.92 -20.22
N GLN A 263 37.70 -5.90 -19.93
CA GLN A 263 38.41 -5.98 -18.65
C GLN A 263 39.22 -4.70 -18.38
N GLY A 264 39.97 -4.21 -19.37
CA GLY A 264 40.76 -2.98 -19.27
C GLY A 264 39.93 -1.69 -19.21
N LYS A 265 38.69 -1.71 -19.71
CA LYS A 265 37.74 -0.60 -19.57
C LYS A 265 37.16 -0.56 -18.16
N ILE A 266 36.64 -1.70 -17.67
CA ILE A 266 36.09 -1.83 -16.32
C ILE A 266 37.16 -1.55 -15.27
N LEU A 267 38.40 -2.01 -15.47
CA LEU A 267 39.50 -1.73 -14.55
C LEU A 267 39.84 -0.24 -14.44
N ARG A 268 39.72 0.52 -15.53
CA ARG A 268 39.93 1.97 -15.55
C ARG A 268 38.77 2.74 -14.94
N GLU A 269 37.55 2.26 -15.13
CA GLU A 269 36.32 2.89 -14.64
C GLU A 269 36.09 2.61 -13.15
N ASN A 270 36.30 1.36 -12.70
CA ASN A 270 36.13 0.95 -11.31
C ASN A 270 36.95 -0.31 -10.99
N ARG A 271 38.05 -0.12 -10.27
CA ARG A 271 38.96 -1.20 -9.87
C ARG A 271 38.29 -2.25 -8.98
N GLN A 272 37.47 -1.84 -8.01
CA GLN A 272 36.78 -2.77 -7.11
C GLN A 272 35.78 -3.66 -7.87
N LYS A 273 35.09 -3.11 -8.86
CA LYS A 273 34.20 -3.87 -9.76
C LYS A 273 34.97 -4.90 -10.58
N ALA A 274 36.14 -4.54 -11.10
CA ALA A 274 37.01 -5.47 -11.83
C ALA A 274 37.50 -6.62 -10.92
N GLU A 275 37.85 -6.33 -9.67
CA GLU A 275 38.29 -7.34 -8.69
C GLU A 275 37.16 -8.32 -8.38
N GLN A 276 35.93 -7.83 -8.19
CA GLN A 276 34.76 -8.66 -7.91
C GLN A 276 34.38 -9.55 -9.11
N LEU A 277 34.39 -9.01 -10.33
CA LEU A 277 34.07 -9.77 -11.54
C LEU A 277 35.14 -10.83 -11.85
N ALA A 278 36.41 -10.51 -11.65
CA ALA A 278 37.49 -11.47 -11.77
C ALA A 278 37.34 -12.61 -10.74
N ALA A 279 37.09 -12.26 -9.47
CA ALA A 279 36.91 -13.23 -8.38
C ALA A 279 35.70 -14.15 -8.63
N GLN A 280 34.58 -13.62 -9.13
CA GLN A 280 33.40 -14.41 -9.49
C GLN A 280 33.67 -15.42 -10.61
N ALA A 281 34.60 -15.09 -11.51
CA ALA A 281 35.03 -16.00 -12.57
C ALA A 281 36.12 -16.99 -12.11
N GLY A 282 36.57 -16.92 -10.86
CA GLY A 282 37.64 -17.78 -10.35
C GLY A 282 39.04 -17.37 -10.83
N THR A 283 39.23 -16.11 -11.21
CA THR A 283 40.53 -15.56 -11.63
C THR A 283 40.82 -14.23 -10.92
N THR A 284 41.98 -13.63 -11.19
CA THR A 284 42.37 -12.32 -10.68
C THR A 284 42.58 -11.35 -11.84
N ILE A 285 42.67 -10.04 -11.55
CA ILE A 285 42.95 -9.05 -12.59
C ILE A 285 44.33 -9.34 -13.19
N GLY A 286 44.39 -9.58 -14.50
CA GLY A 286 45.60 -9.99 -15.21
C GLY A 286 45.99 -11.47 -15.01
N GLY A 287 45.15 -12.25 -14.32
CA GLY A 287 45.30 -13.69 -14.16
C GLY A 287 45.01 -14.47 -15.44
N GLN A 288 45.28 -15.78 -15.41
CA GLN A 288 44.97 -16.66 -16.54
C GLN A 288 43.46 -16.85 -16.70
N ARG A 289 43.03 -17.15 -17.93
CA ARG A 289 41.63 -17.47 -18.22
C ARG A 289 41.22 -18.70 -17.41
N PRO A 290 40.10 -18.65 -16.66
CA PRO A 290 39.57 -19.82 -15.95
C PRO A 290 39.29 -20.97 -16.93
N ASN A 291 39.62 -22.19 -16.50
CA ASN A 291 39.39 -23.41 -17.27
C ASN A 291 37.94 -23.88 -17.23
#